data_AF-A0A418MFD7-F1
#
_entry.id   AF-A0A418MFD7-F1
#
_cell.length_a   1.000
_cell.length_b   1.000
_cell.length_c   1.000
_cell.angle_alpha   90.00
_cell.angle_beta   90.00
_cell.angle_gamma   90.00
#
_symmetry.space_group_name_H-M   'P 1'
#
loop_
_entity.id
_entity.type
_entity.pdbx_description
1 polymer ?
#
loop_
_entity_poly.entity_id
_entity_poly.type
_entity_poly.pdbx_seq_one_letter_code
_entity_poly.pdbx_strand_id
1 'polypeptide(L)'
;MRSTLFIALATVGFLWNCRPTAQQPTPETSAPDSWRQLADVPAGKPLLMAALNGKIYIGTSANTEVSKQDILAKLWEFDPADRRLTARQDFTGQPVRDFTYFTQGGKLFVGLGQGDGTSGLIYGYSPDFFAYDPQQNAWQNIASVQKSGVPNVLIGARANGLNFRDRGLVLHGTYKANTPTTFENSGGATYRPADGWKPVTEKLFGTTPYPTEPASLVQYNQAYVETTHWGGFACTLNDRIYIGGGSLPSPSRWGGYQPSQDYTTYLGSRIMWEYTVPEPDAPTGLTMVLNARLETPSGDYNLSGSRESFALKNKLYIITLAGDVLTFDGATKRWDKLTNLPGPVLAGVALGEKAYFLTANAIVDYTPK
;
A
#
# COMPACT_ATOMS: atom_id res chain seq x y z
N MET A 1 -15.73 -64.17 77.56
CA MET A 1 -16.29 -64.26 76.20
C MET A 1 -15.91 -62.99 75.46
N ARG A 2 -15.30 -63.13 74.28
CA ARG A 2 -14.72 -62.06 73.46
C ARG A 2 -15.83 -61.27 72.77
N SER A 3 -15.75 -59.95 72.79
CA SER A 3 -16.55 -59.07 71.92
C SER A 3 -15.59 -58.18 71.13
N THR A 4 -15.37 -58.55 69.88
CA THR A 4 -14.49 -57.89 68.91
C THR A 4 -15.22 -56.69 68.31
N LEU A 5 -14.62 -55.51 68.44
CA LEU A 5 -15.06 -54.25 67.85
C LEU A 5 -14.62 -54.19 66.38
N PHE A 6 -15.58 -54.11 65.44
CA PHE A 6 -15.29 -53.85 64.02
C PHE A 6 -15.27 -52.34 63.76
N ILE A 7 -14.09 -51.82 63.41
CA ILE A 7 -13.91 -50.44 62.93
C ILE A 7 -14.00 -50.48 61.40
N ALA A 8 -15.02 -49.84 60.83
CA ALA A 8 -15.15 -49.64 59.39
C ALA A 8 -14.23 -48.49 58.96
N LEU A 9 -13.19 -48.81 58.18
CA LEU A 9 -12.33 -47.83 57.51
C LEU A 9 -13.10 -47.25 56.30
N ALA A 10 -13.47 -45.98 56.35
CA ALA A 10 -13.95 -45.25 55.18
C ALA A 10 -12.74 -44.77 54.35
N THR A 11 -12.55 -45.37 53.18
CA THR A 11 -11.58 -44.92 52.19
C THR A 11 -12.10 -43.67 51.48
N VAL A 12 -11.47 -42.52 51.74
CA VAL A 12 -11.69 -41.30 50.97
C VAL A 12 -10.91 -41.42 49.67
N GLY A 13 -11.60 -41.75 48.57
CA GLY A 13 -11.03 -41.70 47.24
C GLY A 13 -10.80 -40.26 46.81
N PHE A 14 -9.56 -39.78 46.86
CA PHE A 14 -9.15 -38.57 46.16
C PHE A 14 -9.17 -38.85 44.65
N LEU A 15 -10.26 -38.48 43.97
CA LEU A 15 -10.28 -38.40 42.51
C LEU A 15 -9.38 -37.24 42.11
N TRP A 16 -8.17 -37.56 41.66
CA TRP A 16 -7.30 -36.60 41.02
C TRP A 16 -7.92 -36.26 39.66
N ASN A 17 -8.69 -35.18 39.63
CA ASN A 17 -9.21 -34.61 38.41
C ASN A 17 -8.01 -34.00 37.65
N CYS A 18 -7.36 -34.79 36.79
CA CYS A 18 -6.52 -34.25 35.72
C CYS A 18 -7.44 -33.45 34.80
N ARG A 19 -7.67 -32.17 35.13
CA ARG A 19 -8.06 -31.20 34.10
C ARG A 19 -6.92 -31.20 33.09
N PRO A 20 -7.15 -31.48 31.79
CA PRO A 20 -6.15 -31.12 30.81
C PRO A 20 -5.97 -29.62 30.96
N THR A 21 -4.78 -29.20 31.38
CA THR A 21 -4.37 -27.81 31.26
C THR A 21 -4.69 -27.44 29.82
N ALA A 22 -5.60 -26.49 29.60
CA ALA A 22 -5.78 -25.93 28.28
C ALA A 22 -4.40 -25.36 27.92
N GLN A 23 -3.67 -26.12 27.10
CA GLN A 23 -2.41 -25.69 26.54
C GLN A 23 -2.80 -24.41 25.79
N GLN A 24 -2.41 -23.24 26.31
CA GLN A 24 -2.50 -22.01 25.53
C GLN A 24 -1.89 -22.37 24.18
N PRO A 25 -2.58 -22.11 23.05
CA PRO A 25 -2.02 -22.45 21.76
C PRO A 25 -0.65 -21.78 21.71
N THR A 26 0.40 -22.62 21.68
CA THR A 26 1.74 -22.16 21.38
C THR A 26 1.62 -21.30 20.13
N PRO A 27 2.29 -20.13 20.04
CA PRO A 27 2.27 -19.38 18.80
C PRO A 27 2.93 -20.26 17.76
N GLU A 28 2.12 -20.94 16.96
CA GLU A 28 2.58 -21.76 15.85
C GLU A 28 3.29 -20.81 14.90
N THR A 29 4.61 -20.75 15.01
CA THR A 29 5.45 -20.15 14.01
C THR A 29 5.35 -21.02 12.78
N SER A 30 4.70 -20.50 11.75
CA SER A 30 4.67 -21.07 10.40
C SER A 30 6.10 -21.40 9.95
N ALA A 31 6.29 -22.56 9.34
CA ALA A 31 7.59 -22.92 8.75
C ALA A 31 8.01 -21.84 7.72
N PRO A 32 9.32 -21.59 7.52
CA PRO A 32 9.75 -20.71 6.44
C PRO A 32 9.14 -21.14 5.11
N ASP A 33 8.72 -20.16 4.30
CA ASP A 33 8.13 -20.39 2.98
C ASP A 33 6.79 -21.15 2.99
N SER A 34 6.01 -20.96 4.07
CA SER A 34 4.67 -21.55 4.20
C SER A 34 3.57 -20.50 4.30
N TRP A 35 2.36 -20.94 3.95
CA TRP A 35 1.12 -20.18 3.99
C TRP A 35 0.20 -20.73 5.06
N ARG A 36 -0.44 -19.85 5.82
CA ARG A 36 -1.48 -20.25 6.76
C ARG A 36 -2.65 -19.28 6.72
N GLN A 37 -3.85 -19.84 6.61
CA GLN A 37 -5.10 -19.08 6.75
C GLN A 37 -5.32 -18.68 8.20
N LEU A 38 -5.63 -17.41 8.41
CA LEU A 38 -5.84 -16.82 9.73
C LEU A 38 -7.31 -16.48 9.98
N ALA A 39 -8.00 -15.94 8.97
CA ALA A 39 -9.39 -15.52 9.06
C ALA A 39 -10.01 -15.40 7.67
N ASP A 40 -11.33 -15.32 7.60
CA ASP A 40 -12.06 -14.98 6.37
C ASP A 40 -11.90 -13.49 6.03
N VAL A 41 -12.09 -13.16 4.75
CA VAL A 41 -12.03 -11.76 4.28
C VAL A 41 -13.28 -11.00 4.76
N PRO A 42 -13.15 -9.76 5.26
CA PRO A 42 -14.32 -8.95 5.59
C PRO A 42 -15.22 -8.70 4.38
N ALA A 43 -16.52 -8.51 4.61
CA ALA A 43 -17.47 -8.25 3.53
C ALA A 43 -17.12 -6.98 2.72
N GLY A 44 -17.41 -7.03 1.42
CA GLY A 44 -17.09 -5.97 0.46
C GLY A 44 -15.76 -6.23 -0.26
N LYS A 45 -15.49 -5.47 -1.32
CA LYS A 45 -14.23 -5.56 -2.05
C LYS A 45 -13.12 -4.89 -1.22
N PRO A 46 -11.96 -5.53 -1.01
CA PRO A 46 -10.80 -4.88 -0.40
C PRO A 46 -10.29 -3.73 -1.27
N LEU A 47 -10.08 -2.56 -0.65
CA LEU A 47 -9.62 -1.34 -1.33
C LEU A 47 -8.33 -0.76 -0.72
N LEU A 48 -7.99 -1.13 0.51
CA LEU A 48 -6.72 -0.80 1.16
C LEU A 48 -6.36 -1.84 2.21
N MET A 49 -5.07 -2.04 2.44
CA MET A 49 -4.54 -2.84 3.54
C MET A 49 -3.29 -2.18 4.10
N ALA A 50 -3.29 -1.84 5.39
CA ALA A 50 -2.18 -1.14 6.01
C ALA A 50 -1.84 -1.70 7.40
N ALA A 51 -0.56 -1.84 7.71
CA ALA A 51 -0.10 -2.17 9.05
C ALA A 51 0.05 -0.89 9.87
N LEU A 52 -0.53 -0.87 11.06
CA LEU A 52 -0.52 0.30 11.93
C LEU A 52 -0.57 -0.16 13.39
N ASN A 53 0.38 0.32 14.20
CA ASN A 53 0.44 0.08 15.65
C ASN A 53 0.29 -1.41 16.06
N GLY A 54 0.92 -2.32 15.31
CA GLY A 54 0.87 -3.76 15.61
C GLY A 54 -0.40 -4.48 15.12
N LYS A 55 -1.30 -3.80 14.42
CA LYS A 55 -2.52 -4.34 13.83
C LYS A 55 -2.52 -4.12 12.32
N ILE A 56 -3.47 -4.75 11.63
CA ILE A 56 -3.69 -4.58 10.20
C ILE A 56 -5.06 -3.96 9.98
N TYR A 57 -5.13 -2.85 9.27
CA TYR A 57 -6.37 -2.19 8.90
C TYR A 57 -6.73 -2.51 7.46
N ILE A 58 -7.99 -2.89 7.24
CA ILE A 58 -8.52 -3.29 5.96
C ILE A 58 -9.73 -2.42 5.66
N GLY A 59 -9.66 -1.66 4.57
CA GLY A 59 -10.79 -0.87 4.09
C GLY A 59 -11.52 -1.62 2.99
N THR A 60 -12.85 -1.70 3.08
CA THR A 60 -13.68 -2.35 2.07
C THR A 60 -14.78 -1.46 1.54
N SER A 61 -15.29 -1.81 0.36
CA SER A 61 -16.50 -1.19 -0.20
C SER A 61 -17.75 -1.55 0.61
N ALA A 62 -18.75 -0.66 0.60
CA ALA A 62 -20.08 -0.99 1.15
C ALA A 62 -20.86 -1.99 0.27
N ASN A 63 -20.57 -2.00 -1.03
CA ASN A 63 -21.29 -2.79 -2.02
C ASN A 63 -20.46 -4.00 -2.48
N THR A 64 -21.13 -5.12 -2.69
CA THR A 64 -20.58 -6.32 -3.36
C THR A 64 -21.00 -6.42 -4.83
N GLU A 65 -21.83 -5.49 -5.32
CA GLU A 65 -22.35 -5.46 -6.68
C GLU A 65 -21.33 -4.89 -7.67
N VAL A 66 -21.03 -5.64 -8.74
CA VAL A 66 -20.07 -5.28 -9.78
C VAL A 66 -20.46 -4.01 -10.56
N SER A 67 -21.75 -3.64 -10.58
CA SER A 67 -22.27 -2.46 -11.30
C SER A 67 -22.10 -1.14 -10.56
N LYS A 68 -21.75 -1.18 -9.27
CA LYS A 68 -21.56 0.03 -8.44
C LYS A 68 -20.08 0.33 -8.30
N GLN A 69 -19.75 1.63 -8.20
CA GLN A 69 -18.37 2.07 -8.05
C GLN A 69 -17.79 1.60 -6.70
N ASP A 70 -16.54 1.16 -6.75
CA ASP A 70 -15.75 0.76 -5.58
C ASP A 70 -15.39 1.99 -4.73
N ILE A 71 -16.17 2.22 -3.67
CA ILE A 71 -16.02 3.36 -2.77
C ILE A 71 -15.68 2.85 -1.37
N LEU A 72 -14.61 3.37 -0.76
CA LEU A 72 -14.27 3.05 0.63
C LEU A 72 -15.41 3.43 1.56
N ALA A 73 -15.85 2.49 2.38
CA ALA A 73 -16.95 2.72 3.32
C ALA A 73 -16.72 2.05 4.67
N LYS A 74 -16.23 0.81 4.68
CA LYS A 74 -16.04 0.03 5.91
C LYS A 74 -14.57 -0.02 6.28
N LEU A 75 -14.29 0.02 7.58
CA LEU A 75 -12.94 -0.15 8.12
C LEU A 75 -12.94 -1.30 9.12
N TRP A 76 -12.01 -2.23 8.92
CA TRP A 76 -11.80 -3.38 9.79
C TRP A 76 -10.40 -3.34 10.37
N GLU A 77 -10.27 -3.75 11.64
CA GLU A 77 -9.00 -3.98 12.31
C GLU A 77 -8.84 -5.49 12.51
N PHE A 78 -7.79 -6.04 11.92
CA PHE A 78 -7.36 -7.40 12.13
C PHE A 78 -6.23 -7.44 13.15
N ASP A 79 -6.42 -8.25 14.18
CA ASP A 79 -5.40 -8.58 15.16
C ASP A 79 -4.75 -9.93 14.79
N PRO A 80 -3.49 -9.95 14.34
CA PRO A 80 -2.83 -11.20 13.99
C PRO A 80 -2.56 -12.13 15.17
N ALA A 81 -2.47 -11.60 16.39
CA ALA A 81 -2.22 -12.40 17.59
C ALA A 81 -3.45 -13.24 17.94
N ASP A 82 -4.61 -12.59 17.95
CA ASP A 82 -5.90 -13.22 18.28
C ASP A 82 -6.64 -13.77 17.04
N ARG A 83 -6.09 -13.54 15.84
CA ARG A 83 -6.69 -13.86 14.54
C ARG A 83 -8.12 -13.33 14.41
N ARG A 84 -8.36 -12.14 14.96
CA ARG A 84 -9.70 -11.58 15.11
C ARG A 84 -9.87 -10.32 14.27
N LEU A 85 -10.97 -10.27 13.51
CA LEU A 85 -11.44 -9.06 12.84
C LEU A 85 -12.41 -8.31 13.75
N THR A 86 -12.21 -7.00 13.87
CA THR A 86 -13.07 -6.08 14.63
C THR A 86 -13.49 -4.94 13.72
N ALA A 87 -14.80 -4.67 13.63
CA ALA A 87 -15.30 -3.50 12.92
C ALA A 87 -14.84 -2.23 13.64
N ARG A 88 -14.36 -1.25 12.86
CA ARG A 88 -13.95 0.07 13.35
C ARG A 88 -14.92 1.13 12.83
N GLN A 89 -14.65 2.39 13.16
CA GLN A 89 -15.45 3.49 12.64
C GLN A 89 -15.40 3.51 11.11
N ASP A 90 -16.57 3.31 10.51
CA ASP A 90 -16.79 3.41 9.08
C ASP A 90 -16.27 4.75 8.54
N PHE A 91 -15.82 4.75 7.29
CA PHE A 91 -15.33 5.94 6.64
C PHE A 91 -16.48 6.93 6.44
N THR A 92 -16.37 8.10 7.07
CA THR A 92 -17.40 9.16 7.01
C THR A 92 -17.05 10.29 6.05
N GLY A 93 -15.94 10.14 5.30
CA GLY A 93 -15.55 11.11 4.28
C GLY A 93 -16.46 11.04 3.05
N GLN A 94 -16.21 11.94 2.10
CA GLN A 94 -16.91 11.90 0.82
C GLN A 94 -16.56 10.61 0.07
N PRO A 95 -17.51 10.00 -0.66
CA PRO A 95 -17.24 8.85 -1.51
C PRO A 95 -16.01 9.07 -2.40
N VAL A 96 -14.99 8.24 -2.21
CA VAL A 96 -13.74 8.30 -2.98
C VAL A 96 -13.44 6.94 -3.59
N ARG A 97 -13.36 6.90 -4.92
CA ARG A 97 -12.71 5.79 -5.66
C ARG A 97 -11.30 6.20 -6.07
N ASP A 98 -10.45 5.24 -6.43
CA ASP A 98 -9.08 5.53 -6.90
C ASP A 98 -8.28 6.42 -5.92
N PHE A 99 -8.57 6.31 -4.62
CA PHE A 99 -7.92 7.06 -3.57
C PHE A 99 -6.49 6.58 -3.34
N THR A 100 -5.74 7.39 -2.60
CA THR A 100 -4.40 7.09 -2.14
C THR A 100 -4.42 6.93 -0.62
N TYR A 101 -3.61 6.02 -0.09
CA TYR A 101 -3.49 5.82 1.35
C TYR A 101 -2.05 5.63 1.79
N PHE A 102 -1.77 5.95 3.06
CA PHE A 102 -0.49 5.71 3.74
C PHE A 102 -0.69 5.80 5.26
N THR A 103 0.29 5.41 6.06
CA THR A 103 0.21 5.47 7.53
C THR A 103 1.25 6.42 8.11
N GLN A 104 0.88 7.41 8.91
CA GLN A 104 1.85 8.36 9.44
C GLN A 104 1.52 8.78 10.87
N GLY A 105 2.53 8.80 11.75
CA GLY A 105 2.36 9.25 13.14
C GLY A 105 1.26 8.50 13.90
N GLY A 106 1.14 7.18 13.68
CA GLY A 106 0.13 6.34 14.35
C GLY A 106 -1.28 6.45 13.78
N LYS A 107 -1.48 7.10 12.62
CA LYS A 107 -2.78 7.27 11.94
C LYS A 107 -2.75 6.71 10.51
N LEU A 108 -3.92 6.28 10.01
CA LEU A 108 -4.12 5.90 8.61
C LEU A 108 -4.69 7.08 7.84
N PHE A 109 -4.05 7.49 6.75
CA PHE A 109 -4.49 8.56 5.88
C PHE A 109 -5.11 7.99 4.61
N VAL A 110 -6.25 8.54 4.21
CA VAL A 110 -6.94 8.23 2.95
C VAL A 110 -7.35 9.55 2.30
N GLY A 111 -7.03 9.73 1.02
CA GLY A 111 -7.38 10.97 0.32
C GLY A 111 -7.20 10.91 -1.18
N LEU A 112 -7.35 12.07 -1.81
CA LEU A 112 -7.12 12.28 -3.25
C LEU A 112 -8.04 11.51 -4.20
N GLY A 113 -9.04 10.77 -3.74
CA GLY A 113 -9.87 9.97 -4.65
C GLY A 113 -10.83 10.80 -5.51
N GLN A 114 -11.42 10.14 -6.50
CA GLN A 114 -12.47 10.70 -7.36
C GLN A 114 -13.81 10.62 -6.65
N GLY A 115 -14.59 11.70 -6.69
CA GLY A 115 -15.99 11.66 -6.28
C GLY A 115 -16.80 10.62 -7.06
N ASP A 116 -17.90 10.17 -6.46
CA ASP A 116 -18.81 9.16 -7.03
C ASP A 116 -19.51 9.57 -8.34
N GLY A 117 -19.35 10.84 -8.76
CA GLY A 117 -19.95 11.40 -9.97
C GLY A 117 -21.44 11.72 -9.84
N THR A 118 -22.05 11.51 -8.68
CA THR A 118 -23.48 11.75 -8.41
C THR A 118 -23.75 13.09 -7.71
N SER A 119 -22.72 13.69 -7.10
CA SER A 119 -22.80 14.95 -6.34
C SER A 119 -22.75 16.25 -7.18
N GLY A 120 -22.97 16.19 -8.49
CA GLY A 120 -22.78 17.35 -9.38
C GLY A 120 -21.31 17.78 -9.56
N LEU A 121 -20.39 17.19 -8.79
CA LEU A 121 -18.95 17.26 -8.94
C LEU A 121 -18.46 16.19 -9.94
N ILE A 122 -18.95 16.23 -11.18
CA ILE A 122 -18.41 15.42 -12.29
C ILE A 122 -16.89 15.73 -12.53
N TYR A 123 -16.40 16.81 -11.90
CA TYR A 123 -15.03 17.32 -11.97
C TYR A 123 -14.26 17.33 -10.64
N GLY A 124 -14.86 16.91 -9.52
CA GLY A 124 -14.24 17.03 -8.20
C GLY A 124 -13.45 15.78 -7.81
N TYR A 125 -12.12 15.86 -7.85
CA TYR A 125 -11.31 15.05 -6.94
C TYR A 125 -11.58 15.52 -5.52
N SER A 126 -11.71 14.62 -4.54
CA SER A 126 -11.63 15.01 -3.14
C SER A 126 -10.25 15.60 -2.94
N PRO A 127 -10.12 16.92 -2.67
CA PRO A 127 -8.81 17.48 -2.44
C PRO A 127 -8.28 16.96 -1.10
N ASP A 128 -9.16 16.80 -0.11
CA ASP A 128 -8.74 16.58 1.27
C ASP A 128 -8.34 15.13 1.55
N PHE A 129 -7.59 15.00 2.64
CA PHE A 129 -7.30 13.73 3.28
C PHE A 129 -8.20 13.55 4.50
N PHE A 130 -8.37 12.30 4.90
CA PHE A 130 -8.97 11.91 6.16
C PHE A 130 -7.97 11.05 6.90
N ALA A 131 -7.70 11.40 8.15
CA ALA A 131 -6.81 10.67 9.04
C ALA A 131 -7.65 9.90 10.07
N TYR A 132 -7.59 8.58 10.04
CA TYR A 132 -8.16 7.72 11.05
C TYR A 132 -7.21 7.57 12.23
N ASP A 133 -7.71 7.89 13.41
CA ASP A 133 -7.03 7.69 14.69
C ASP A 133 -7.55 6.40 15.35
N PRO A 134 -6.71 5.35 15.47
CA PRO A 134 -7.13 4.08 16.06
C PRO A 134 -7.38 4.17 17.57
N GLN A 135 -6.80 5.14 18.28
CA GLN A 135 -7.04 5.35 19.71
C GLN A 135 -8.40 5.98 19.95
N GLN A 136 -8.79 6.93 19.10
CA GLN A 136 -10.09 7.60 19.20
C GLN A 136 -11.21 6.87 18.45
N ASN A 137 -10.85 5.91 17.59
CA ASN A 137 -11.76 5.27 16.65
C ASN A 137 -12.54 6.31 15.83
N ALA A 138 -11.84 7.31 15.29
CA ALA A 138 -12.47 8.45 14.64
C ALA A 138 -11.67 8.92 13.43
N TRP A 139 -12.39 9.44 12.43
CA TRP A 139 -11.80 10.09 11.26
C TRP A 139 -11.75 11.60 11.47
N GLN A 140 -10.62 12.20 11.14
CA GLN A 140 -10.43 13.65 11.10
C GLN A 140 -10.15 14.09 9.68
N ASN A 141 -10.85 15.11 9.19
CA ASN A 141 -10.52 15.73 7.91
C ASN A 141 -9.23 16.56 8.03
N ILE A 142 -8.34 16.39 7.08
CA ILE A 142 -7.05 17.08 6.95
C ILE A 142 -7.06 17.81 5.61
N ALA A 143 -6.78 19.12 5.65
CA ALA A 143 -6.74 19.95 4.47
C ALA A 143 -5.80 19.37 3.40
N SER A 144 -6.22 19.46 2.14
CA SER A 144 -5.42 18.99 1.02
C SER A 144 -4.07 19.68 0.88
N VAL A 145 -3.19 19.08 0.08
CA VAL A 145 -1.94 19.70 -0.36
C VAL A 145 -2.19 21.08 -0.99
N GLN A 146 -3.17 21.18 -1.90
CA GLN A 146 -3.53 22.42 -2.60
C GLN A 146 -4.09 23.49 -1.66
N LYS A 147 -4.96 23.09 -0.71
CA LYS A 147 -5.56 24.00 0.26
C LYS A 147 -4.58 24.45 1.33
N SER A 148 -3.51 23.69 1.55
CA SER A 148 -2.45 24.01 2.52
C SER A 148 -1.45 25.05 2.00
N GLY A 149 -1.66 25.60 0.80
CA GLY A 149 -0.82 26.66 0.24
C GLY A 149 0.55 26.18 -0.25
N VAL A 150 0.72 24.86 -0.47
CA VAL A 150 1.95 24.32 -1.04
C VAL A 150 2.07 24.79 -2.50
N PRO A 151 3.07 25.61 -2.86
CA PRO A 151 3.13 26.20 -4.19
C PRO A 151 3.32 25.14 -5.28
N ASN A 152 2.61 25.29 -6.40
CA ASN A 152 2.80 24.50 -7.63
C ASN A 152 2.62 22.97 -7.49
N VAL A 153 1.90 22.49 -6.46
CA VAL A 153 1.60 21.06 -6.29
C VAL A 153 0.13 20.78 -6.57
N LEU A 154 -0.16 20.10 -7.69
CA LEU A 154 -1.50 19.73 -8.14
C LEU A 154 -1.66 18.20 -8.18
N ILE A 155 -1.94 17.58 -7.05
CA ILE A 155 -2.05 16.11 -6.93
C ILE A 155 -3.51 15.69 -6.78
N GLY A 156 -3.93 14.61 -7.42
CA GLY A 156 -5.28 14.06 -7.29
C GLY A 156 -5.28 12.54 -7.31
N ALA A 157 -6.33 11.93 -7.86
CA ALA A 157 -6.52 10.48 -7.72
C ALA A 157 -5.43 9.68 -8.39
N ARG A 158 -5.34 8.41 -7.96
CA ARG A 158 -4.36 7.45 -8.44
C ARG A 158 -2.92 7.93 -8.22
N ALA A 159 -2.69 8.83 -7.27
CA ALA A 159 -1.35 9.14 -6.80
C ALA A 159 -0.77 7.92 -6.07
N ASN A 160 0.53 7.72 -6.19
CA ASN A 160 1.23 6.65 -5.48
C ASN A 160 1.42 7.09 -4.02
N GLY A 161 0.84 6.34 -3.08
CA GLY A 161 0.94 6.58 -1.64
C GLY A 161 1.96 5.65 -1.02
N LEU A 162 2.86 6.20 -0.20
CA LEU A 162 3.90 5.41 0.46
C LEU A 162 4.38 6.10 1.74
N ASN A 163 5.10 5.33 2.55
CA ASN A 163 5.85 5.85 3.68
C ASN A 163 7.33 5.84 3.40
N PHE A 164 8.00 6.97 3.65
CA PHE A 164 9.44 7.11 3.55
C PHE A 164 9.97 7.79 4.80
N ARG A 165 10.88 7.11 5.51
CA ARG A 165 11.41 7.53 6.82
C ARG A 165 10.26 7.88 7.78
N ASP A 166 10.25 9.10 8.33
CA ASP A 166 9.25 9.60 9.26
C ASP A 166 8.09 10.33 8.55
N ARG A 167 7.81 10.02 7.28
CA ARG A 167 6.85 10.78 6.45
C ARG A 167 5.89 9.91 5.66
N GLY A 168 4.71 10.47 5.42
CA GLY A 168 3.82 10.03 4.34
C GLY A 168 4.15 10.79 3.07
N LEU A 169 4.17 10.11 1.92
CA LEU A 169 4.38 10.69 0.60
C LEU A 169 3.19 10.37 -0.30
N VAL A 170 2.84 11.33 -1.15
CA VAL A 170 1.96 11.13 -2.29
C VAL A 170 2.63 11.69 -3.54
N LEU A 171 2.80 10.84 -4.54
CA LEU A 171 3.57 11.13 -5.75
C LEU A 171 2.69 10.95 -6.99
N HIS A 172 2.88 11.85 -7.97
CA HIS A 172 2.25 11.80 -9.28
C HIS A 172 0.71 11.78 -9.21
N GLY A 173 0.06 10.94 -10.02
CA GLY A 173 -1.38 10.84 -10.11
C GLY A 173 -2.02 11.80 -11.11
N THR A 174 -3.32 12.01 -10.95
CA THR A 174 -4.16 12.75 -11.91
C THR A 174 -5.02 13.81 -11.25
N TYR A 175 -5.17 14.96 -11.89
CA TYR A 175 -6.01 16.06 -11.41
C TYR A 175 -6.85 16.66 -12.53
N LYS A 176 -7.78 17.56 -12.18
CA LYS A 176 -8.66 18.28 -13.11
C LYS A 176 -8.59 19.76 -12.76
N ALA A 177 -8.22 20.60 -13.71
CA ALA A 177 -8.12 22.04 -13.52
C ALA A 177 -9.43 22.73 -13.88
N ASN A 178 -10.49 22.53 -13.08
CA ASN A 178 -11.84 23.08 -13.31
C ASN A 178 -12.41 22.81 -14.73
N THR A 179 -11.90 21.78 -15.39
CA THR A 179 -12.28 21.36 -16.74
C THR A 179 -12.55 19.85 -16.75
N PRO A 180 -13.26 19.33 -17.77
CA PRO A 180 -13.40 17.89 -17.97
C PRO A 180 -12.08 17.17 -18.21
N THR A 181 -11.06 17.90 -18.67
CA THR A 181 -9.75 17.36 -19.02
C THR A 181 -9.01 16.89 -17.76
N THR A 182 -8.65 15.61 -17.76
CA THR A 182 -7.71 15.06 -16.78
C THR A 182 -6.29 15.41 -17.18
N PHE A 183 -5.52 15.88 -16.21
CA PHE A 183 -4.10 16.20 -16.30
C PHE A 183 -3.30 15.26 -15.40
N GLU A 184 -2.08 15.00 -15.79
CA GLU A 184 -1.08 14.24 -15.05
C GLU A 184 -0.22 15.18 -14.22
N ASN A 185 0.21 14.77 -13.03
CA ASN A 185 1.16 15.54 -12.22
C ASN A 185 2.54 14.88 -12.21
N SER A 186 3.59 15.67 -12.44
CA SER A 186 4.96 15.33 -12.05
C SER A 186 5.31 15.98 -10.72
N GLY A 187 5.87 15.21 -9.80
CA GLY A 187 6.20 15.66 -8.44
C GLY A 187 5.29 15.04 -7.38
N GLY A 188 5.24 15.67 -6.21
CA GLY A 188 4.55 15.10 -5.07
C GLY A 188 4.45 16.02 -3.87
N ALA A 189 3.90 15.48 -2.79
CA ALA A 189 3.89 16.13 -1.49
C ALA A 189 4.24 15.12 -0.40
N THR A 190 4.82 15.64 0.67
CA THR A 190 5.15 14.88 1.86
C THR A 190 4.45 15.48 3.08
N TYR A 191 4.05 14.63 4.02
CA TYR A 191 3.34 15.01 5.23
C TYR A 191 4.06 14.52 6.48
N ARG A 192 4.29 15.45 7.41
CA ARG A 192 4.60 15.14 8.82
C ARG A 192 3.62 15.90 9.71
N PRO A 193 3.13 15.31 10.81
CA PRO A 193 2.29 16.03 11.77
C PRO A 193 2.92 17.34 12.29
N ALA A 194 4.26 17.36 12.43
CA ALA A 194 4.98 18.54 12.90
C ALA A 194 5.08 19.67 11.86
N ASP A 195 5.11 19.35 10.57
CA ASP A 195 5.38 20.33 9.50
C ASP A 195 4.17 20.62 8.60
N GLY A 196 3.15 19.76 8.65
CA GLY A 196 2.10 19.70 7.64
C GLY A 196 2.59 19.19 6.29
N TRP A 197 1.92 19.61 5.22
CA TRP A 197 2.30 19.28 3.85
C TRP A 197 3.48 20.13 3.36
N LYS A 198 4.42 19.49 2.68
CA LYS A 198 5.58 20.11 2.02
C LYS A 198 5.77 19.54 0.62
N PRO A 199 6.37 20.27 -0.32
CA PRO A 199 6.58 19.78 -1.67
C PRO A 199 7.60 18.63 -1.71
N VAL A 200 7.39 17.72 -2.66
CA VAL A 200 8.41 16.77 -3.10
C VAL A 200 8.90 17.20 -4.47
N THR A 201 10.21 17.42 -4.58
CA THR A 201 10.89 17.74 -5.83
C THR A 201 11.51 16.49 -6.42
N GLU A 202 11.11 16.16 -7.63
CA GLU A 202 11.71 15.07 -8.40
C GLU A 202 12.80 15.62 -9.32
N LYS A 203 14.02 15.12 -9.16
CA LYS A 203 15.16 15.37 -10.04
C LYS A 203 15.39 14.12 -10.89
N LEU A 204 15.22 14.26 -12.20
CA LEU A 204 15.34 13.14 -13.14
C LEU A 204 16.80 12.81 -13.52
N PHE A 205 17.79 13.43 -12.86
CA PHE A 205 19.20 13.39 -13.28
C PHE A 205 20.06 12.82 -12.15
N GLY A 206 20.71 11.68 -12.38
CA GLY A 206 21.45 11.01 -11.31
C GLY A 206 22.21 9.71 -11.61
N THR A 207 22.00 9.00 -12.73
CA THR A 207 22.95 8.08 -13.44
C THR A 207 22.26 7.23 -14.55
N THR A 208 23.07 6.68 -15.47
CA THR A 208 22.80 5.93 -16.74
C THR A 208 21.64 4.89 -16.66
N PRO A 209 20.71 4.77 -17.65
CA PRO A 209 20.74 5.29 -19.03
C PRO A 209 20.24 6.73 -19.19
N TYR A 210 20.01 7.47 -18.10
CA TYR A 210 19.92 8.93 -18.13
C TYR A 210 21.17 9.57 -17.49
N PRO A 211 22.29 9.72 -18.24
CA PRO A 211 23.56 10.13 -17.64
C PRO A 211 23.93 11.62 -17.76
N THR A 212 23.08 12.51 -18.24
CA THR A 212 23.38 13.96 -18.29
C THR A 212 22.12 14.78 -18.12
N GLU A 213 22.25 16.04 -17.67
CA GLU A 213 21.25 17.08 -17.94
C GLU A 213 20.80 16.94 -19.40
N PRO A 214 19.49 16.95 -19.68
CA PRO A 214 18.97 16.63 -20.99
C PRO A 214 19.51 17.68 -21.96
N ALA A 215 20.25 17.23 -22.97
CA ALA A 215 20.84 18.10 -23.99
C ALA A 215 19.77 18.73 -24.90
N SER A 216 18.50 18.32 -24.73
CA SER A 216 17.35 18.84 -25.47
C SER A 216 16.05 18.68 -24.69
N LEU A 217 15.05 19.51 -25.03
CA LEU A 217 13.67 19.38 -24.56
C LEU A 217 13.09 17.98 -24.83
N VAL A 218 13.50 17.33 -25.92
CA VAL A 218 13.05 15.97 -26.28
C VAL A 218 13.50 14.94 -25.24
N GLN A 219 14.76 15.00 -24.80
CA GLN A 219 15.28 14.09 -23.78
C GLN A 219 14.63 14.32 -22.40
N TYR A 220 14.33 15.57 -22.07
CA TYR A 220 13.57 15.92 -20.87
C TYR A 220 12.15 15.35 -20.93
N ASN A 221 11.44 15.57 -22.05
CA ASN A 221 10.09 15.06 -22.26
C ASN A 221 10.04 13.54 -22.23
N GLN A 222 11.07 12.86 -22.76
CA GLN A 222 11.18 11.42 -22.67
C GLN A 222 11.30 10.96 -21.20
N ALA A 223 12.21 11.57 -20.41
CA ALA A 223 12.39 11.22 -19.00
C ALA A 223 11.10 11.43 -18.20
N TYR A 224 10.42 12.55 -18.47
CA TYR A 224 9.13 12.89 -17.88
C TYR A 224 8.08 11.82 -18.17
N VAL A 225 7.90 11.44 -19.44
CA VAL A 225 6.91 10.43 -19.84
C VAL A 225 7.24 9.07 -19.24
N GLU A 226 8.53 8.73 -19.17
CA GLU A 226 9.02 7.45 -18.67
C GLU A 226 8.83 7.27 -17.16
N THR A 227 8.85 8.36 -16.37
CA THR A 227 8.86 8.34 -14.89
C THR A 227 7.55 8.76 -14.23
N THR A 228 6.76 9.63 -14.89
CA THR A 228 5.49 10.12 -14.35
C THR A 228 4.41 9.08 -14.56
N HIS A 229 3.84 8.50 -13.50
CA HIS A 229 2.79 7.47 -13.62
C HIS A 229 1.58 7.76 -12.74
N TRP A 230 0.45 7.12 -13.04
CA TRP A 230 -0.69 7.10 -12.13
C TRP A 230 -1.26 5.69 -11.99
N GLY A 231 -1.77 5.41 -10.79
CA GLY A 231 -2.39 4.12 -10.46
C GLY A 231 -1.42 2.97 -10.60
N GLY A 232 -0.15 3.24 -10.32
CA GLY A 232 0.89 2.25 -10.13
C GLY A 232 1.08 1.94 -8.65
N PHE A 233 2.19 1.30 -8.33
CA PHE A 233 2.61 1.07 -6.96
C PHE A 233 3.80 1.96 -6.63
N ALA A 234 3.95 2.29 -5.35
CA ALA A 234 5.20 2.81 -4.83
C ALA A 234 5.49 2.24 -3.43
N CYS A 235 6.75 1.99 -3.15
CA CYS A 235 7.20 1.46 -1.88
C CYS A 235 8.63 1.90 -1.56
N THR A 236 9.04 1.66 -0.33
CA THR A 236 10.37 2.02 0.16
C THR A 236 11.12 0.81 0.65
N LEU A 237 12.41 0.75 0.32
CA LEU A 237 13.30 -0.32 0.75
C LEU A 237 14.72 0.23 0.84
N ASN A 238 15.40 -0.01 1.96
CA ASN A 238 16.79 0.40 2.19
C ASN A 238 17.05 1.89 1.89
N ASP A 239 16.19 2.77 2.41
CA ASP A 239 16.24 4.23 2.22
C ASP A 239 16.16 4.69 0.75
N ARG A 240 15.51 3.88 -0.09
CA ARG A 240 15.21 4.18 -1.50
C ARG A 240 13.71 4.12 -1.75
N ILE A 241 13.27 4.85 -2.76
CA ILE A 241 11.88 4.85 -3.23
C ILE A 241 11.83 4.10 -4.57
N TYR A 242 10.85 3.23 -4.70
CA TYR A 242 10.60 2.45 -5.90
C TYR A 242 9.20 2.76 -6.44
N ILE A 243 9.09 3.03 -7.73
CA ILE A 243 7.82 3.38 -8.39
C ILE A 243 7.71 2.57 -9.69
N GLY A 244 6.55 1.97 -9.95
CA GLY A 244 6.33 1.24 -11.20
C GLY A 244 4.88 0.86 -11.41
N GLY A 245 4.62 0.13 -12.50
CA GLY A 245 3.27 -0.23 -12.90
C GLY A 245 2.46 0.97 -13.40
N GLY A 246 1.15 0.91 -13.25
CA GLY A 246 0.26 2.01 -13.57
C GLY A 246 0.17 2.37 -15.05
N SER A 247 -0.26 3.60 -15.30
CA SER A 247 -0.41 4.19 -16.64
C SER A 247 0.50 5.40 -16.79
N LEU A 248 0.96 5.63 -18.03
CA LEU A 248 1.93 6.66 -18.37
C LEU A 248 1.30 7.74 -19.28
N PRO A 249 1.81 8.98 -19.25
CA PRO A 249 1.29 10.10 -20.04
C PRO A 249 1.18 9.80 -21.52
N SER A 250 0.15 10.37 -22.15
CA SER A 250 -0.03 10.25 -23.60
C SER A 250 1.05 11.05 -24.36
N PRO A 251 1.61 10.49 -25.46
CA PRO A 251 2.62 11.10 -26.33
C PRO A 251 2.37 12.54 -26.82
N SER A 252 1.11 12.99 -26.90
CA SER A 252 0.74 14.15 -27.71
C SER A 252 0.80 15.52 -27.02
N ARG A 253 1.01 15.57 -25.69
CA ARG A 253 0.78 16.80 -24.93
C ARG A 253 1.93 17.81 -24.87
N TRP A 254 3.18 17.42 -25.12
CA TRP A 254 4.35 18.26 -24.77
C TRP A 254 5.45 18.44 -25.83
N GLY A 255 5.14 18.25 -27.11
CA GLY A 255 6.02 18.68 -28.20
C GLY A 255 7.22 17.76 -28.47
N GLY A 256 7.17 17.08 -29.61
CA GLY A 256 8.34 16.46 -30.28
C GLY A 256 8.65 15.00 -29.93
N TYR A 257 8.40 14.53 -28.70
CA TYR A 257 8.58 13.12 -28.34
C TYR A 257 7.24 12.39 -28.34
N GLN A 258 7.03 11.49 -29.30
CA GLN A 258 5.83 10.66 -29.36
C GLN A 258 6.17 9.16 -29.30
N PRO A 259 6.28 8.56 -28.10
CA PRO A 259 6.53 7.13 -28.01
C PRO A 259 5.34 6.35 -28.56
N SER A 260 5.60 5.18 -29.15
CA SER A 260 4.52 4.29 -29.59
C SER A 260 3.69 3.83 -28.39
N GLN A 261 2.43 3.47 -28.65
CA GLN A 261 1.58 2.86 -27.63
C GLN A 261 2.23 1.58 -27.05
N ASP A 262 2.88 0.79 -27.89
CA ASP A 262 3.64 -0.39 -27.48
C ASP A 262 4.76 -0.05 -26.48
N TYR A 263 5.46 1.07 -26.69
CA TYR A 263 6.51 1.50 -25.78
C TYR A 263 5.96 1.91 -24.41
N THR A 264 4.89 2.70 -24.36
CA THR A 264 4.24 3.07 -23.09
C THR A 264 3.68 1.85 -22.36
N THR A 265 3.13 0.89 -23.09
CA THR A 265 2.65 -0.38 -22.52
C THR A 265 3.81 -1.21 -21.97
N TYR A 266 4.92 -1.26 -22.69
CA TYR A 266 6.14 -1.91 -22.23
C TYR A 266 6.68 -1.25 -20.95
N LEU A 267 6.74 0.08 -20.86
CA LEU A 267 7.18 0.78 -19.66
C LEU A 267 6.34 0.39 -18.43
N GLY A 268 5.01 0.49 -18.54
CA GLY A 268 4.10 0.16 -17.43
C GLY A 268 4.05 -1.33 -17.07
N SER A 269 4.45 -2.22 -17.98
CA SER A 269 4.45 -3.67 -17.75
C SER A 269 5.80 -4.22 -17.29
N ARG A 270 6.91 -3.48 -17.48
CA ARG A 270 8.27 -4.00 -17.35
C ARG A 270 9.20 -3.20 -16.47
N ILE A 271 8.92 -1.92 -16.26
CA ILE A 271 9.89 -1.00 -15.68
C ILE A 271 9.46 -0.57 -14.29
N MET A 272 10.43 -0.60 -13.39
CA MET A 272 10.37 -0.01 -12.05
C MET A 272 11.53 0.99 -11.92
N TRP A 273 11.23 2.19 -11.44
CA TRP A 273 12.21 3.24 -11.21
C TRP A 273 12.64 3.24 -9.76
N GLU A 274 13.93 3.44 -9.54
CA GLU A 274 14.52 3.61 -8.22
C GLU A 274 14.97 5.06 -8.05
N TYR A 275 14.68 5.63 -6.88
CA TYR A 275 15.09 6.98 -6.49
C TYR A 275 15.88 6.96 -5.18
N THR A 276 16.85 7.85 -5.09
CA THR A 276 17.57 8.19 -3.85
C THR A 276 17.05 9.49 -3.27
N VAL A 277 17.23 9.69 -1.97
CA VAL A 277 16.88 10.94 -1.27
C VAL A 277 18.11 11.43 -0.52
N PRO A 278 18.98 12.24 -1.18
CA PRO A 278 20.32 12.56 -0.68
C PRO A 278 20.34 13.59 0.46
N GLU A 279 19.31 14.43 0.57
CA GLU A 279 19.24 15.45 1.61
C GLU A 279 18.60 14.88 2.90
N PRO A 280 19.03 15.36 4.08
CA PRO A 280 18.38 15.05 5.34
C PRO A 280 16.93 15.55 5.32
N ASP A 281 16.08 15.02 6.21
CA ASP A 281 14.66 15.33 6.31
C ASP A 281 14.39 16.79 6.74
N ALA A 282 14.65 17.74 5.85
CA ALA A 282 14.45 19.16 6.07
C ALA A 282 12.94 19.49 6.22
N PRO A 283 12.57 20.47 7.07
CA PRO A 283 11.18 20.91 7.19
C PRO A 283 10.61 21.54 5.90
N THR A 284 11.47 21.81 4.91
CA THR A 284 11.12 22.51 3.67
C THR A 284 10.53 21.60 2.59
N GLY A 285 10.68 20.28 2.71
CA GLY A 285 10.24 19.33 1.69
C GLY A 285 11.19 18.15 1.55
N LEU A 286 11.09 17.44 0.43
CA LEU A 286 11.95 16.32 0.11
C LEU A 286 12.39 16.40 -1.35
N THR A 287 13.68 16.18 -1.63
CA THR A 287 14.19 16.03 -2.99
C THR A 287 14.50 14.56 -3.25
N MET A 288 13.83 13.97 -4.23
CA MET A 288 14.17 12.64 -4.73
C MET A 288 14.93 12.75 -6.06
N VAL A 289 15.91 11.88 -6.24
CA VAL A 289 16.80 11.87 -7.41
C VAL A 289 16.71 10.50 -8.07
N LEU A 290 16.34 10.49 -9.34
CA LEU A 290 16.26 9.28 -10.14
C LEU A 290 17.63 8.59 -10.18
N ASN A 291 17.66 7.32 -9.78
CA ASN A 291 18.89 6.56 -9.59
C ASN A 291 19.03 5.41 -10.58
N ALA A 292 17.96 4.66 -10.85
CA ALA A 292 18.05 3.52 -11.76
C ALA A 292 16.72 3.20 -12.46
N ARG A 293 16.85 2.65 -13.68
CA ARG A 293 15.79 1.96 -14.42
C ARG A 293 15.95 0.46 -14.22
N LEU A 294 14.98 -0.18 -13.58
CA LEU A 294 14.99 -1.61 -13.27
C LEU A 294 13.98 -2.32 -14.16
N GLU A 295 14.47 -3.24 -14.98
CA GLU A 295 13.63 -4.00 -15.90
C GLU A 295 13.37 -5.42 -15.39
N THR A 296 12.14 -5.90 -15.56
CA THR A 296 11.79 -7.29 -15.24
C THR A 296 12.43 -8.28 -16.22
N PRO A 297 12.68 -9.56 -15.86
CA PRO A 297 13.46 -10.49 -16.69
C PRO A 297 12.75 -10.99 -17.96
N SER A 298 11.44 -11.25 -17.88
CA SER A 298 10.63 -11.84 -18.97
C SER A 298 9.17 -11.40 -18.87
N GLY A 299 8.36 -11.69 -19.90
CA GLY A 299 6.94 -11.28 -19.98
C GLY A 299 6.09 -11.73 -18.79
N ASP A 300 6.56 -12.78 -18.12
CA ASP A 300 5.91 -13.44 -16.99
C ASP A 300 5.94 -12.59 -15.72
N TYR A 301 6.82 -11.58 -15.67
CA TYR A 301 6.95 -10.62 -14.57
C TYR A 301 6.24 -9.32 -14.96
N ASN A 302 4.92 -9.40 -15.14
CA ASN A 302 4.11 -8.31 -15.65
C ASN A 302 3.66 -7.35 -14.53
N LEU A 303 4.12 -6.11 -14.59
CA LEU A 303 3.77 -5.04 -13.64
C LEU A 303 2.48 -4.31 -14.02
N SER A 304 1.86 -4.60 -15.17
CA SER A 304 0.67 -3.88 -15.66
C SER A 304 -0.45 -3.88 -14.64
N GLY A 305 -0.95 -2.68 -14.30
CA GLY A 305 -2.06 -2.52 -13.37
C GLY A 305 -1.75 -2.88 -11.91
N SER A 306 -0.49 -3.20 -11.58
CA SER A 306 -0.06 -3.41 -10.19
C SER A 306 -0.16 -2.10 -9.43
N ARG A 307 -0.85 -2.13 -8.28
CA ARG A 307 -1.11 -0.95 -7.43
C ARG A 307 -0.65 -1.13 -5.99
N GLU A 308 -0.41 -2.36 -5.59
CA GLU A 308 -0.11 -2.72 -4.22
C GLU A 308 1.32 -3.24 -4.11
N SER A 309 2.08 -2.69 -3.19
CA SER A 309 3.43 -3.13 -2.90
C SER A 309 3.83 -2.82 -1.46
N PHE A 310 4.71 -3.64 -0.91
CA PHE A 310 5.29 -3.41 0.41
C PHE A 310 6.71 -3.99 0.47
N ALA A 311 7.48 -3.58 1.48
CA ALA A 311 8.79 -4.14 1.74
C ALA A 311 8.75 -5.04 2.98
N LEU A 312 9.52 -6.12 2.94
CA LEU A 312 9.79 -6.98 4.08
C LEU A 312 11.22 -7.50 3.97
N LYS A 313 11.99 -7.37 5.06
CA LYS A 313 13.43 -7.64 5.07
C LYS A 313 14.12 -6.85 3.93
N ASN A 314 14.84 -7.53 3.05
CA ASN A 314 15.58 -6.94 1.93
C ASN A 314 14.82 -7.03 0.58
N LYS A 315 13.52 -7.33 0.61
CA LYS A 315 12.74 -7.56 -0.61
C LYS A 315 11.52 -6.64 -0.69
N LEU A 316 11.22 -6.22 -1.91
CA LEU A 316 9.90 -5.71 -2.27
C LEU A 316 8.99 -6.87 -2.63
N TYR A 317 7.72 -6.72 -2.31
CA TYR A 317 6.63 -7.59 -2.69
C TYR A 317 5.65 -6.74 -3.50
N ILE A 318 5.39 -7.12 -4.74
CA ILE A 318 4.55 -6.39 -5.68
C ILE A 318 3.41 -7.31 -6.09
N ILE A 319 2.18 -6.86 -5.89
CA ILE A 319 0.97 -7.65 -6.19
C ILE A 319 0.47 -7.21 -7.57
N THR A 320 0.42 -8.18 -8.49
CA THR A 320 0.01 -7.91 -9.87
C THR A 320 -1.50 -7.84 -10.00
N LEU A 321 -1.99 -7.28 -11.11
CA LEU A 321 -3.42 -7.28 -11.42
C LEU A 321 -4.02 -8.70 -11.49
N ALA A 322 -3.22 -9.70 -11.85
CA ALA A 322 -3.64 -11.10 -11.91
C ALA A 322 -3.66 -11.78 -10.53
N GLY A 323 -3.21 -11.10 -9.48
CA GLY A 323 -3.10 -11.61 -8.12
C GLY A 323 -1.88 -12.51 -7.89
N ASP A 324 -0.87 -12.43 -8.75
CA ASP A 324 0.45 -12.98 -8.48
C ASP A 324 1.23 -12.06 -7.53
N VAL A 325 2.24 -12.61 -6.86
CA VAL A 325 3.17 -11.82 -6.05
C VAL A 325 4.58 -11.95 -6.62
N LEU A 326 5.08 -10.84 -7.17
CA LEU A 326 6.47 -10.71 -7.60
C LEU A 326 7.30 -10.20 -6.43
N THR A 327 8.56 -10.63 -6.37
CA THR A 327 9.53 -10.06 -5.43
C THR A 327 10.74 -9.51 -6.13
N PHE A 328 11.31 -8.46 -5.54
CA PHE A 328 12.54 -7.85 -5.99
C PHE A 328 13.50 -7.72 -4.81
N ASP A 329 14.67 -8.35 -4.91
CA ASP A 329 15.71 -8.24 -3.89
C ASP A 329 16.52 -6.96 -4.09
N GLY A 330 16.48 -6.07 -3.09
CA GLY A 330 17.12 -4.77 -3.16
C GLY A 330 18.64 -4.81 -3.22
N ALA A 331 19.27 -5.88 -2.71
CA ALA A 331 20.73 -6.02 -2.71
C ALA A 331 21.23 -6.70 -3.99
N THR A 332 20.62 -7.80 -4.40
CA THR A 332 21.07 -8.54 -5.60
C THR A 332 20.44 -8.03 -6.89
N LYS A 333 19.44 -7.14 -6.80
CA LYS A 333 18.65 -6.63 -7.93
C LYS A 333 18.00 -7.76 -8.74
N ARG A 334 17.59 -8.84 -8.06
CA ARG A 334 16.99 -10.02 -8.69
C ARG A 334 15.49 -10.03 -8.50
N TRP A 335 14.79 -10.47 -9.55
CA TRP A 335 13.36 -10.70 -9.53
C TRP A 335 13.06 -12.18 -9.32
N ASP A 336 12.08 -12.47 -8.47
CA ASP A 336 11.51 -13.81 -8.29
C ASP A 336 9.98 -13.71 -8.25
N LYS A 337 9.29 -14.84 -8.37
CA LYS A 337 7.84 -14.96 -8.22
C LYS A 337 7.53 -15.90 -7.05
N LEU A 338 6.65 -15.48 -6.14
CA LEU A 338 6.16 -16.38 -5.09
C LEU A 338 5.32 -17.48 -5.74
N THR A 339 5.53 -18.71 -5.27
CA THR A 339 4.84 -19.89 -5.75
C THR A 339 3.92 -20.45 -4.67
N ASN A 340 3.02 -21.35 -5.08
CA ASN A 340 2.07 -22.01 -4.17
C ASN A 340 1.20 -21.02 -3.37
N LEU A 341 0.82 -19.90 -4.01
CA LEU A 341 -0.13 -18.96 -3.43
C LEU A 341 -1.46 -19.68 -3.12
N PRO A 342 -2.08 -19.45 -1.94
CA PRO A 342 -3.35 -20.06 -1.57
C PRO A 342 -4.53 -19.58 -2.45
N GLY A 343 -4.30 -18.54 -3.26
CA GLY A 343 -5.22 -18.01 -4.25
C GLY A 343 -4.69 -16.67 -4.79
N PRO A 344 -5.39 -16.05 -5.76
CA PRO A 344 -5.07 -14.71 -6.22
C PRO A 344 -5.07 -13.72 -5.06
N VAL A 345 -3.98 -12.96 -4.94
CA VAL A 345 -3.77 -11.94 -3.91
C VAL A 345 -4.37 -10.61 -4.36
N LEU A 346 -5.07 -9.93 -3.46
CA LEU A 346 -5.73 -8.65 -3.71
C LEU A 346 -4.96 -7.48 -3.10
N ALA A 347 -4.39 -7.68 -1.91
CA ALA A 347 -3.60 -6.69 -1.19
C ALA A 347 -2.67 -7.40 -0.19
N GLY A 348 -1.65 -6.70 0.30
CA GLY A 348 -0.73 -7.26 1.27
C GLY A 348 0.06 -6.19 2.00
N VAL A 349 0.57 -6.56 3.18
CA VAL A 349 1.39 -5.68 4.01
C VAL A 349 2.37 -6.49 4.86
N ALA A 350 3.50 -5.87 5.20
CA ALA A 350 4.41 -6.41 6.19
C ALA A 350 4.03 -5.97 7.60
N LEU A 351 4.15 -6.88 8.56
CA LEU A 351 4.05 -6.56 9.98
C LEU A 351 4.98 -7.47 10.79
N GLY A 352 5.98 -6.87 11.43
CA GLY A 352 7.08 -7.61 12.05
C GLY A 352 7.86 -8.40 10.99
N GLU A 353 8.14 -9.67 11.28
CA GLU A 353 8.91 -10.57 10.40
C GLU A 353 8.05 -11.29 9.34
N LYS A 354 6.78 -10.92 9.21
CA LYS A 354 5.81 -11.61 8.37
C LYS A 354 5.18 -10.69 7.34
N ALA A 355 4.80 -11.28 6.22
CA ALA A 355 3.88 -10.69 5.27
C ALA A 355 2.47 -11.24 5.54
N TYR A 356 1.48 -10.37 5.39
CA TYR A 356 0.06 -10.71 5.48
C TYR A 356 -0.59 -10.34 4.16
N PHE A 357 -1.44 -11.23 3.65
CA PHE A 357 -2.09 -11.05 2.37
C PHE A 357 -3.59 -11.24 2.50
N LEU A 358 -4.32 -10.43 1.75
CA LEU A 358 -5.73 -10.65 1.45
C LEU A 358 -5.83 -11.40 0.14
N THR A 359 -6.43 -12.58 0.16
CA THR A 359 -6.85 -13.30 -1.05
C THR A 359 -8.34 -13.05 -1.30
N ALA A 360 -8.91 -13.68 -2.32
CA ALA A 360 -10.36 -13.65 -2.53
C ALA A 360 -11.17 -14.21 -1.35
N ASN A 361 -10.61 -15.14 -0.57
CA ASN A 361 -11.37 -15.91 0.42
C ASN A 361 -10.82 -15.81 1.84
N ALA A 362 -9.54 -15.50 2.01
CA ALA A 362 -8.88 -15.55 3.31
C ALA A 362 -7.84 -14.43 3.52
N ILE A 363 -7.65 -14.07 4.79
CA ILE A 363 -6.44 -13.44 5.31
C ILE A 363 -5.43 -14.55 5.58
N VAL A 364 -4.22 -14.44 5.00
CA VAL A 364 -3.15 -15.41 5.17
C VAL A 364 -1.86 -14.74 5.63
N ASP A 365 -1.01 -15.44 6.39
CA ASP A 365 0.37 -15.03 6.64
C ASP A 365 1.39 -15.85 5.83
N TYR A 366 2.52 -15.20 5.56
CA TYR A 366 3.70 -15.76 4.90
C TYR A 366 4.95 -15.38 5.69
N THR A 367 5.80 -16.37 5.97
CA THR A 367 7.10 -16.16 6.62
C THR A 367 8.21 -16.35 5.59
N PRO A 368 8.86 -15.28 5.11
CA PRO A 368 9.99 -15.42 4.18
C PRO A 368 11.16 -16.15 4.85
N LYS A 369 11.93 -16.87 4.04
CA LYS A 369 13.19 -17.51 4.46
C LYS A 369 14.16 -16.55 5.16
#